data_AF-A0A426W7Y1-F1
#
_entry.id   AF-A0A426W7Y1-F1
#
_cell.length_a   1.000
_cell.length_b   1.000
_cell.length_c   1.000
_cell.angle_alpha   90.00
_cell.angle_beta   90.00
_cell.angle_gamma   90.00
#
_symmetry.space_group_name_H-M   'P 1'
#
loop_
_entity.id
_entity.type
_entity.pdbx_description
1 polymer ?
#
loop_
_entity_poly.entity_id
_entity_poly.type
_entity_poly.pdbx_seq_one_letter_code
_entity_poly.pdbx_strand_id
1 'polypeptide(L)'
;MNKNNFDTMDFDSMLAVARERPEDFERLRLAAIDEFIESAPEERRQRLRCLQWRIDQERRNRTPLSACLHISRMMWEQLHGEFGLLARISGLKDKPWTDTTEEPCSAKVIDFRASGGH
;
A
#
# COMPACT_ATOMS: atom_id res chain seq x y z
N MET A 1 9.41 -14.06 -17.16
CA MET A 1 8.18 -13.35 -16.76
C MET A 1 7.01 -14.20 -17.19
N ASN A 2 6.34 -14.84 -16.23
CA ASN A 2 5.14 -15.63 -16.50
C ASN A 2 3.97 -14.67 -16.55
N LYS A 3 3.73 -14.01 -17.70
CA LYS A 3 2.59 -13.09 -17.86
C LYS A 3 1.31 -13.77 -17.35
N ASN A 4 0.81 -13.32 -16.21
CA ASN A 4 -0.51 -13.73 -15.77
C ASN A 4 -1.54 -13.33 -16.83
N ASN A 5 -2.48 -14.23 -17.11
CA ASN A 5 -3.51 -14.04 -18.14
C ASN A 5 -4.36 -12.77 -17.91
N PHE A 6 -4.34 -12.21 -16.70
CA PHE A 6 -5.01 -10.98 -16.30
C PHE A 6 -4.48 -9.74 -17.03
N ASP A 7 -3.19 -9.65 -17.30
CA ASP A 7 -2.58 -8.49 -17.98
C ASP A 7 -2.86 -8.48 -19.50
N THR A 8 -3.24 -9.63 -20.05
CA THR A 8 -3.51 -9.81 -21.48
C THR A 8 -4.99 -9.93 -21.81
N MET A 9 -5.85 -10.03 -20.81
CA MET A 9 -7.30 -10.18 -20.97
C MET A 9 -7.97 -8.80 -21.11
N ASP A 10 -8.90 -8.66 -22.05
CA ASP A 10 -9.69 -7.44 -22.19
C ASP A 10 -10.77 -7.32 -21.10
N PHE A 11 -11.35 -6.12 -21.00
CA PHE A 11 -12.35 -5.82 -19.98
C PHE A 11 -13.59 -6.72 -20.08
N ASP A 12 -14.08 -6.96 -21.30
CA ASP A 12 -15.31 -7.73 -21.53
C ASP A 12 -15.13 -9.19 -21.10
N SER A 13 -13.97 -9.78 -21.38
CA SER A 13 -13.62 -11.13 -20.94
C SER A 13 -13.51 -11.22 -19.42
N MET A 14 -12.85 -10.24 -18.78
CA MET A 14 -12.79 -10.18 -17.31
C MET A 14 -14.18 -10.06 -16.68
N LEU A 15 -15.04 -9.23 -17.27
CA LEU A 15 -16.42 -9.03 -16.81
C LEU A 15 -17.25 -10.31 -16.97
N ALA A 16 -17.08 -11.05 -18.07
CA ALA A 16 -17.75 -12.33 -18.27
C ALA A 16 -17.35 -13.34 -17.18
N VAL A 17 -16.04 -13.49 -16.92
CA VAL A 17 -15.55 -14.39 -15.85
C VAL A 17 -16.08 -13.95 -14.48
N ALA A 18 -16.08 -12.65 -14.17
CA ALA A 18 -16.58 -12.15 -12.89
C ALA A 18 -18.09 -12.42 -12.67
N ARG A 19 -18.88 -12.45 -13.75
CA ARG A 19 -20.33 -12.73 -13.70
C ARG A 19 -20.63 -14.22 -13.61
N GLU A 20 -19.93 -15.03 -14.39
CA GLU A 20 -20.21 -16.46 -14.51
C GLU A 20 -19.49 -17.30 -13.46
N ARG A 21 -18.25 -16.92 -13.10
CA ARG A 21 -17.33 -17.67 -12.24
C ARG A 21 -16.59 -16.73 -11.29
N PRO A 22 -17.28 -16.14 -10.30
CA PRO A 22 -16.69 -15.13 -9.41
C PRO A 22 -15.48 -15.64 -8.62
N GLU A 23 -15.46 -16.92 -8.23
CA GLU A 23 -14.32 -17.52 -7.53
C GLU A 23 -13.08 -17.64 -8.43
N ASP A 24 -13.27 -18.01 -9.70
CA ASP A 24 -12.18 -18.08 -10.67
C ASP A 24 -11.58 -16.69 -10.91
N PHE A 25 -12.44 -15.65 -11.01
CA PHE A 25 -12.01 -14.27 -11.13
C PHE A 25 -11.17 -13.82 -9.92
N GLU A 26 -11.61 -14.13 -8.70
CA GLU A 26 -10.86 -13.75 -7.49
C GLU A 26 -9.50 -14.46 -7.40
N ARG A 27 -9.40 -15.73 -7.81
CA ARG A 27 -8.10 -16.42 -7.92
C ARG A 27 -7.18 -15.76 -8.93
N LEU A 28 -7.70 -15.41 -10.11
CA LEU A 28 -6.91 -14.74 -11.15
C LEU A 28 -6.40 -13.38 -10.67
N ARG A 29 -7.26 -12.60 -9.99
CA ARG A 29 -6.86 -11.33 -9.38
C ARG A 29 -5.75 -11.51 -8.35
N LEU A 30 -5.87 -12.48 -7.45
CA LEU A 30 -4.85 -12.75 -6.42
C LEU A 30 -3.52 -13.18 -7.05
N ALA A 31 -3.56 -14.05 -8.06
CA ALA A 31 -2.35 -14.48 -8.77
C ALA A 31 -1.61 -13.30 -9.45
N ALA A 32 -2.36 -12.39 -10.08
CA ALA A 32 -1.80 -11.18 -10.70
C ALA A 32 -1.14 -10.26 -9.65
N ILE A 33 -1.78 -10.08 -8.50
CA ILE A 33 -1.23 -9.29 -7.39
C ILE A 33 0.03 -9.93 -6.82
N ASP A 34 0.01 -11.24 -6.57
CA ASP A 34 1.16 -11.96 -6.03
C ASP A 34 2.35 -11.91 -6.99
N GLU A 35 2.14 -12.08 -8.30
CA GLU A 35 3.21 -11.91 -9.29
C GLU A 35 3.80 -10.49 -9.25
N PHE A 36 2.95 -9.46 -9.19
CA PHE A 36 3.42 -8.09 -9.08
C PHE A 36 4.26 -7.87 -7.82
N ILE A 37 3.82 -8.38 -6.66
CA ILE A 37 4.55 -8.26 -5.40
C ILE A 37 5.90 -8.98 -5.49
N GLU A 38 5.95 -10.20 -6.02
CA GLU A 38 7.19 -10.96 -6.14
C GLU A 38 8.17 -10.35 -7.16
N SER A 39 7.66 -9.62 -8.16
CA SER A 39 8.50 -8.86 -9.10
C SER A 39 9.20 -7.66 -8.47
N ALA A 40 8.73 -7.17 -7.32
CA ALA A 40 9.33 -6.03 -6.62
C ALA A 40 10.60 -6.43 -5.83
N PRO A 41 11.51 -5.47 -5.56
CA PRO A 41 12.66 -5.70 -4.67
C PRO A 41 12.24 -6.21 -3.30
N GLU A 42 13.02 -7.15 -2.74
CA GLU A 42 12.72 -7.85 -1.47
C GLU A 42 12.31 -6.90 -0.35
N GLU A 43 13.07 -5.81 -0.16
CA GLU A 43 12.85 -4.78 0.85
C GLU A 43 11.46 -4.13 0.78
N ARG A 44 10.81 -4.15 -0.39
CA ARG A 44 9.49 -3.55 -0.62
C ARG A 44 8.35 -4.57 -0.54
N ARG A 45 8.63 -5.87 -0.67
CA ARG A 45 7.59 -6.92 -0.73
C ARG A 45 6.72 -6.93 0.51
N GLN A 46 7.32 -6.85 1.69
CA GLN A 46 6.57 -6.83 2.95
C GLN A 46 5.62 -5.63 3.03
N ARG A 47 6.08 -4.45 2.62
CA ARG A 47 5.25 -3.23 2.60
C ARG A 47 4.10 -3.37 1.60
N LEU A 48 4.34 -3.95 0.43
CA LEU A 48 3.30 -4.20 -0.57
C LEU A 48 2.26 -5.20 -0.08
N ARG A 49 2.67 -6.29 0.61
CA ARG A 49 1.74 -7.25 1.24
C ARG A 49 0.86 -6.58 2.29
N CYS A 50 1.42 -5.70 3.13
CA CYS A 50 0.63 -4.93 4.09
C CYS A 50 -0.38 -4.00 3.40
N LEU A 51 0.01 -3.34 2.30
CA LEU A 51 -0.90 -2.50 1.53
C LEU A 51 -2.02 -3.31 0.89
N GLN A 52 -1.68 -4.46 0.29
CA GLN A 52 -2.65 -5.38 -0.29
C GLN A 52 -3.66 -5.86 0.76
N TRP A 53 -3.18 -6.24 1.95
CA TRP A 53 -4.07 -6.61 3.05
C TRP A 53 -5.06 -5.49 3.40
N ARG A 54 -4.59 -4.23 3.48
CA ARG A 54 -5.45 -3.08 3.76
C ARG A 54 -6.50 -2.88 2.65
N ILE A 55 -6.11 -3.04 1.38
CA ILE A 55 -7.04 -3.00 0.23
C ILE A 55 -8.09 -4.11 0.34
N ASP A 56 -7.70 -5.32 0.71
CA ASP A 56 -8.63 -6.44 0.86
C ASP A 56 -9.61 -6.22 2.03
N GLN A 57 -9.19 -5.61 3.13
CA GLN A 57 -10.10 -5.20 4.19
C GLN A 57 -11.13 -4.18 3.70
N GLU A 58 -10.71 -3.21 2.89
CA GLU A 58 -11.61 -2.20 2.32
C GLU A 58 -12.65 -2.85 1.39
N ARG A 59 -12.25 -3.84 0.60
CA ARG A 59 -13.13 -4.61 -0.30
C ARG A 59 -14.13 -5.49 0.44
N ARG A 60 -13.72 -6.18 1.52
CA ARG A 60 -14.57 -7.13 2.25
C ARG A 60 -15.70 -6.46 3.02
N ASN A 61 -15.46 -5.25 3.53
CA ASN A 61 -16.40 -4.58 4.43
C ASN A 61 -17.40 -3.67 3.70
N ARG A 62 -17.35 -3.61 2.36
CA ARG A 62 -18.09 -2.60 1.58
C ARG A 62 -18.66 -3.15 0.28
N THR A 63 -19.58 -2.39 -0.29
CA THR A 63 -20.03 -2.62 -1.66
C THR A 63 -18.88 -2.31 -2.64
N PRO A 64 -18.84 -2.94 -3.83
CA PRO A 64 -17.74 -2.75 -4.79
C PRO A 64 -17.45 -1.28 -5.14
N LEU A 65 -18.51 -0.49 -5.37
CA LEU A 65 -18.37 0.94 -5.68
C LEU A 65 -17.82 1.73 -4.48
N SER A 66 -18.32 1.45 -3.27
CA SER A 66 -17.85 2.13 -2.06
C SER A 66 -16.38 1.80 -1.78
N ALA A 67 -15.98 0.54 -1.95
CA ALA A 67 -14.58 0.13 -1.85
C ALA A 67 -13.70 0.85 -2.89
N CYS A 68 -14.14 0.94 -4.14
CA CYS A 68 -13.43 1.67 -5.20
C CYS A 68 -13.17 3.13 -4.84
N LEU A 69 -14.20 3.84 -4.36
CA LEU A 69 -14.07 5.23 -3.93
C LEU A 69 -13.08 5.40 -2.76
N HIS A 70 -13.11 4.49 -1.79
CA HIS A 70 -12.19 4.54 -0.65
C HIS A 70 -10.75 4.22 -1.04
N ILE A 71 -10.54 3.22 -1.89
CA ILE A 71 -9.21 2.90 -2.42
C ILE A 71 -8.66 4.11 -3.20
N SER A 72 -9.48 4.76 -4.03
CA SER A 72 -9.09 5.99 -4.73
C SER A 72 -8.73 7.11 -3.74
N ARG A 73 -9.52 7.31 -2.68
CA ARG A 73 -9.19 8.27 -1.61
C ARG A 73 -7.86 7.93 -0.93
N MET A 74 -7.60 6.66 -0.59
CA MET A 74 -6.33 6.22 0.00
C MET A 74 -5.13 6.55 -0.90
N MET A 75 -5.26 6.33 -2.21
CA MET A 75 -4.21 6.69 -3.18
C MET A 75 -3.97 8.20 -3.20
N TRP A 76 -5.05 8.98 -3.24
CA TRP A 76 -4.99 10.42 -3.19
C TRP A 76 -4.33 10.91 -1.89
N GLU A 77 -4.68 10.38 -0.72
CA GLU A 77 -4.07 10.75 0.56
C GLU A 77 -2.54 10.57 0.56
N GLN A 78 -2.02 9.51 -0.08
CA GLN A 78 -0.57 9.32 -0.21
C GLN A 78 0.10 10.37 -1.11
N LEU A 79 -0.64 10.95 -2.05
CA LEU A 79 -0.14 11.98 -2.97
C LEU A 79 -0.25 13.39 -2.37
N HIS A 80 -1.45 13.79 -1.95
CA HIS A 80 -1.80 15.17 -1.58
C HIS A 80 -2.15 15.36 -0.09
N GLY A 81 -2.13 14.31 0.72
CA GLY A 81 -2.39 14.43 2.15
C GLY A 81 -1.30 15.22 2.89
N GLU A 82 -1.58 15.54 4.15
CA GLU A 82 -0.68 16.31 5.04
C GLU A 82 0.77 15.79 5.05
N PHE A 83 0.93 14.46 5.03
CA PHE A 83 2.24 13.78 4.97
C PHE A 83 2.53 13.10 3.63
N GLY A 84 1.77 13.47 2.60
CA GLY A 84 1.84 12.91 1.25
C GLY A 84 3.09 13.32 0.48
N LEU A 85 3.24 12.76 -0.72
CA LEU A 85 4.40 13.02 -1.58
C LEU A 85 4.60 14.52 -1.87
N LEU A 86 3.53 15.25 -2.17
CA LEU A 86 3.63 16.68 -2.50
C LEU A 86 4.11 17.52 -1.31
N ALA A 87 3.64 17.24 -0.10
CA ALA A 87 4.10 17.92 1.11
C ALA A 87 5.60 17.73 1.34
N ARG A 88 6.10 16.51 1.12
CA ARG A 88 7.53 16.17 1.24
C ARG A 88 8.39 16.85 0.18
N ILE A 89 7.91 16.89 -1.07
CA ILE A 89 8.61 17.58 -2.17
C ILE A 89 8.67 19.09 -1.91
N SER A 90 7.60 19.70 -1.41
CA SER A 90 7.61 21.11 -1.03
C SER A 90 8.61 21.39 0.09
N GLY A 91 8.63 20.56 1.14
CA GLY A 91 9.57 20.72 2.25
C GLY A 91 11.06 20.55 1.85
N LEU A 92 11.35 19.86 0.75
CA LEU A 92 12.72 19.79 0.20
C LEU A 92 13.19 21.13 -0.38
N LYS A 93 12.28 21.98 -0.87
CA LYS A 93 12.64 23.31 -1.41
C LYS A 93 13.03 24.29 -0.32
N ASP A 94 12.40 24.16 0.85
CA ASP A 94 12.57 25.09 1.95
C ASP A 94 13.80 24.77 2.82
N LYS A 95 14.40 23.58 2.65
CA LYS A 95 15.62 23.19 3.37
C LYS A 95 16.85 23.42 2.46
N PRO A 96 17.70 24.42 2.73
CA PRO A 96 18.97 24.53 2.02
C PRO A 96 19.76 23.25 2.24
N TRP A 97 20.43 22.75 1.20
CA TRP A 97 21.39 21.66 1.34
C TRP A 97 22.50 22.16 2.29
N THR A 98 22.43 21.75 3.55
CA THR A 98 23.48 21.98 4.52
C THR A 98 24.24 20.68 4.70
N ASP A 99 25.50 20.67 4.26
CA ASP A 99 26.47 19.66 4.64
C ASP A 99 26.65 19.78 6.17
N THR A 100 25.84 19.05 6.92
CA THR A 100 25.83 19.15 8.38
C THR A 100 26.02 17.75 8.92
N THR A 101 27.22 17.53 9.45
CA THR A 101 27.46 16.65 10.59
C THR A 101 26.38 16.95 11.63
N GLU A 102 25.29 16.19 11.66
CA GLU A 102 24.26 16.34 12.67
C GLU A 102 24.90 16.02 14.03
N GLU A 103 24.90 16.98 14.96
CA GLU A 103 25.22 16.67 16.35
C GLU A 103 24.22 15.59 16.84
N PRO A 104 24.70 14.54 17.53
CA PRO A 104 23.86 13.41 17.88
C PRO A 104 22.64 13.88 18.67
N CYS A 105 21.44 13.62 18.14
CA CYS A 105 20.19 13.86 18.84
C CYS A 105 20.27 13.20 20.23
N SER A 106 20.40 14.04 21.26
CA SER A 106 20.33 13.62 22.66
C SER A 106 18.92 13.12 22.97
N ALA A 107 18.64 11.86 22.68
CA ALA A 107 17.44 11.19 23.16
C ALA A 107 17.67 10.71 24.60
N LYS A 108 16.78 11.10 25.52
CA LYS A 108 16.76 10.55 26.88
C LYS A 108 15.97 9.24 26.86
N VAL A 109 16.64 8.15 27.21
CA VAL A 109 16.00 6.86 27.48
C VAL A 109 15.12 7.01 28.72
N ILE A 110 13.84 6.66 28.58
CA ILE A 110 12.90 6.61 29.70
C ILE A 110 12.75 5.15 30.09
N ASP A 111 13.10 4.82 31.34
CA ASP A 111 12.92 3.48 31.86
C ASP A 111 11.44 3.15 31.99
N PHE A 112 11.06 1.96 31.52
CA PHE A 112 9.72 1.44 31.74
C PHE A 112 9.55 1.12 33.22
N ARG A 113 8.67 1.86 33.90
CA ARG A 113 8.31 1.61 35.30
C ARG A 113 7.64 0.23 35.39
N ALA A 114 8.37 -0.77 35.88
CA ALA A 114 7.77 -2.02 36.30
C ALA A 114 6.73 -1.72 37.38
N SER A 115 5.47 -2.03 37.11
CA SER A 115 4.43 -2.03 38.13
C SER A 115 4.78 -3.12 39.14
N GLY A 116 5.44 -2.71 40.23
CA GLY A 116 5.58 -3.54 41.42
C GLY A 116 4.20 -3.72 42.03
N GLY A 117 3.73 -4.97 42.01
CA GLY A 117 2.49 -5.37 42.66
C GLY A 117 2.62 -5.29 44.18
N HIS A 118 1.52 -4.91 44.83
CA HIS A 118 1.12 -5.33 46.17
C HIS A 118 -0.32 -5.84 46.04
#